data_AF-A0A8C0B252-F1
#
_entry.id   AF-A0A8C0B252-F1
#
_cell.length_a   1.000
_cell.length_b   1.000
_cell.length_c   1.000
_cell.angle_alpha   90.00
_cell.angle_beta   90.00
_cell.angle_gamma   90.00
#
_symmetry.space_group_name_H-M   'P 1'
#
loop_
_entity.id
_entity.type
_entity.pdbx_description
1 polymer ?
#
loop_
_entity_poly.entity_id
_entity_poly.type
_entity_poly.pdbx_seq_one_letter_code
_entity_poly.pdbx_strand_id
1 'polypeptide(L)'
;ACQCQTGWAFQLQKAPVCHFYREYEARLERYSERIWTCKSTGSSQLTHKEAWEEEQEVAELLKEEFPAWYEKLVLEIVHHNTVSLEKLVDAAWLEIMTKFAVGEECDFEVGKEKMLPVKVVKIHPLEKVDEEASEKKSDGACDSPSMVQLW
;
A
#
# COMPACT_ATOMS: atom_id res chain seq x y z
N ALA A 1 17.83 -26.00 -39.04
CA ALA A 1 16.62 -26.59 -39.65
C ALA A 1 16.30 -27.88 -38.90
N CYS A 2 15.21 -27.92 -38.13
CA CYS A 2 14.75 -29.18 -37.54
C CYS A 2 13.98 -29.96 -38.60
N GLN A 3 14.55 -31.06 -39.07
CA GLN A 3 13.82 -32.05 -39.83
C GLN A 3 13.96 -33.40 -39.11
N CYS A 4 12.84 -33.95 -38.63
CA CYS A 4 12.68 -35.36 -38.33
C CYS A 4 11.33 -35.83 -38.88
N GLN A 5 11.41 -36.18 -40.16
CA GLN A 5 10.82 -37.31 -40.90
C GLN A 5 9.37 -37.78 -40.64
N THR A 6 8.63 -37.82 -41.76
CA THR A 6 7.35 -38.49 -41.99
C THR A 6 7.50 -40.01 -42.06
N GLY A 7 6.73 -40.77 -41.28
CA GLY A 7 6.65 -42.24 -41.36
C GLY A 7 5.59 -42.79 -40.40
N TRP A 8 4.74 -43.69 -40.89
CA TRP A 8 3.42 -43.99 -40.32
C TRP A 8 3.46 -44.96 -39.11
N ALA A 9 2.50 -44.73 -38.20
CA ALA A 9 1.95 -45.63 -37.18
C ALA A 9 2.93 -46.24 -36.15
N PHE A 10 3.18 -45.48 -35.08
CA PHE A 10 3.38 -46.06 -33.75
C PHE A 10 2.76 -45.11 -32.74
N GLN A 11 2.00 -45.64 -31.78
CA GLN A 11 1.42 -44.89 -30.66
C GLN A 11 2.53 -44.14 -29.91
N LEU A 12 2.78 -42.89 -30.27
CA LEU A 12 3.47 -41.95 -29.41
C LEU A 12 2.43 -41.31 -28.51
N GLN A 13 2.35 -41.83 -27.30
CA GLN A 13 1.83 -41.13 -26.14
C GLN A 13 2.34 -39.69 -26.20
N LYS A 14 1.43 -38.74 -26.43
CA LYS A 14 1.75 -37.34 -26.70
C LYS A 14 2.72 -36.83 -25.64
N ALA A 15 3.83 -36.30 -26.12
CA ALA A 15 4.93 -35.75 -25.36
C ALA A 15 4.44 -34.79 -24.24
N PRO A 16 4.67 -35.10 -22.96
CA PRO A 16 4.43 -34.13 -21.88
C PRO A 16 5.42 -32.93 -21.96
N VAL A 17 6.54 -33.08 -22.67
CA VAL A 17 7.62 -32.08 -22.74
C VAL A 17 7.32 -30.91 -23.70
N CYS A 18 6.58 -31.13 -24.79
CA CYS A 18 6.28 -30.07 -25.76
C CYS A 18 5.13 -29.14 -25.30
N HIS A 19 4.21 -29.66 -24.49
CA HIS A 19 3.12 -28.88 -23.91
C HIS A 19 3.65 -27.87 -22.88
N PHE A 20 4.45 -28.35 -21.92
CA PHE A 20 5.04 -27.52 -20.88
C PHE A 20 5.92 -26.40 -21.44
N TYR A 21 6.70 -26.69 -22.48
CA TYR A 21 7.55 -25.70 -23.13
C TYR A 21 6.74 -24.58 -23.80
N ARG A 22 5.65 -24.92 -24.50
CA ARG A 22 4.76 -23.92 -25.12
C ARG A 22 4.02 -23.07 -24.08
N GLU A 23 3.58 -23.67 -22.98
CA GLU A 23 2.96 -22.93 -21.88
C GLU A 23 3.95 -21.96 -21.22
N TYR A 24 5.19 -22.39 -21.05
CA TYR A 24 6.27 -21.52 -20.57
C TYR A 24 6.54 -20.36 -21.52
N GLU A 25 6.68 -20.60 -22.82
CA GLU A 25 6.86 -19.54 -23.83
C GLU A 25 5.68 -18.57 -23.85
N ALA A 26 4.44 -19.06 -23.82
CA ALA A 26 3.25 -18.21 -23.77
C ALA A 26 3.20 -17.33 -22.51
N ARG A 27 3.68 -17.86 -21.37
CA ARG A 27 3.76 -17.09 -20.12
C ARG A 27 4.86 -16.02 -20.18
N LEU A 28 6.01 -16.34 -20.77
CA LEU A 28 7.05 -15.35 -21.03
C LEU A 28 6.58 -14.24 -21.96
N GLU A 29 5.88 -14.59 -23.04
CA GLU A 29 5.31 -13.62 -23.98
C GLU A 29 4.35 -12.67 -23.26
N ARG A 30 3.43 -13.21 -22.44
CA ARG A 30 2.53 -12.40 -21.62
C ARG A 30 3.24 -11.49 -20.61
N TYR A 31 4.36 -11.93 -20.04
CA TYR A 31 5.16 -11.07 -19.15
C TYR A 31 5.86 -9.94 -19.90
N SER A 32 6.16 -10.13 -21.18
CA SER A 32 6.75 -9.11 -22.06
C SER A 32 5.73 -8.14 -22.67
N GLU A 33 4.43 -8.47 -22.60
CA GLU A 33 3.36 -7.56 -23.04
C GLU A 33 3.25 -6.33 -22.11
N ARG A 34 2.93 -5.17 -22.70
CA ARG A 34 2.72 -3.90 -21.98
C ARG A 34 1.29 -3.78 -21.45
N ILE A 35 0.83 -4.77 -20.70
CA ILE A 35 -0.53 -4.82 -20.14
C ILE A 35 -0.55 -4.75 -18.62
N TRP A 36 0.61 -4.62 -17.98
CA TRP A 36 0.75 -4.62 -16.54
C TRP A 36 0.65 -3.20 -15.99
N THR A 37 0.15 -3.14 -14.75
CA THR A 37 -0.01 -1.90 -13.99
C THR A 37 0.67 -2.12 -12.64
N CYS A 38 1.55 -1.20 -12.26
CA CYS A 38 2.19 -1.19 -10.96
C CYS A 38 1.14 -1.01 -9.86
N LYS A 39 1.12 -1.90 -8.87
CA LYS A 39 0.17 -1.83 -7.75
C LYS A 39 0.42 -0.60 -6.87
N SER A 40 1.68 -0.22 -6.71
CA SER A 40 2.09 0.85 -5.79
C SER A 40 1.83 2.25 -6.37
N THR A 41 2.13 2.46 -7.66
CA THR A 41 2.01 3.79 -8.30
C THR A 41 0.76 3.95 -9.16
N GLY A 42 0.13 2.85 -9.57
CA GLY A 42 -0.95 2.88 -10.57
C GLY A 42 -0.47 3.14 -12.00
N SER A 43 0.84 3.23 -12.24
CA SER A 43 1.43 3.35 -13.58
C SER A 43 1.06 2.15 -14.43
N SER A 44 0.63 2.37 -15.68
CA SER A 44 0.11 1.33 -16.57
C SER A 44 0.90 1.25 -17.87
N GLN A 45 0.59 0.27 -18.72
CA GLN A 45 1.32 -0.01 -19.98
C GLN A 45 2.78 -0.46 -19.75
N LEU A 46 3.01 -1.17 -18.65
CA LEU A 46 4.30 -1.73 -18.27
C LEU A 46 4.37 -3.20 -18.63
N THR A 47 5.59 -3.71 -18.80
CA THR A 47 5.87 -5.15 -18.74
C THR A 47 5.80 -5.63 -17.29
N HIS A 48 5.66 -6.94 -17.09
CA HIS A 48 5.64 -7.51 -15.73
C HIS A 48 6.92 -7.18 -14.96
N LYS A 49 8.07 -7.22 -15.64
CA LYS A 49 9.36 -6.92 -15.02
C LYS A 49 9.46 -5.46 -14.60
N GLU A 50 9.09 -4.52 -15.47
CA GLU A 50 9.09 -3.08 -15.16
C GLU A 50 8.16 -2.78 -13.98
N ALA A 51 6.93 -3.29 -13.98
CA ALA A 51 5.99 -3.10 -12.88
C ALA A 51 6.53 -3.66 -11.56
N TRP A 52 7.17 -4.83 -11.59
CA TRP A 52 7.78 -5.43 -10.40
C TRP A 52 8.98 -4.63 -9.87
N GLU A 53 9.84 -4.13 -10.76
CA GLU A 53 10.98 -3.29 -10.38
C GLU A 53 10.50 -1.97 -9.74
N GLU A 54 9.50 -1.30 -10.35
CA GLU A 54 8.88 -0.12 -9.73
C GLU A 54 8.27 -0.43 -8.36
N GLU A 55 7.59 -1.57 -8.20
CA GLU A 55 7.03 -1.99 -6.92
C GLU A 55 8.11 -2.19 -5.85
N GLN A 56 9.27 -2.73 -6.22
CA GLN A 56 10.40 -2.88 -5.31
C GLN A 56 11.00 -1.53 -4.92
N GLU A 57 11.26 -0.65 -5.88
CA GLU A 57 11.81 0.68 -5.65
C GLU A 57 10.90 1.51 -4.74
N VAL A 58 9.59 1.50 -4.99
CA VAL A 58 8.62 2.23 -4.16
C VAL A 58 8.53 1.62 -2.75
N ALA A 59 8.63 0.29 -2.62
CA ALA A 59 8.62 -0.36 -1.32
C ALA A 59 9.89 -0.09 -0.50
N GLU A 60 11.02 0.13 -1.15
CA GLU A 60 12.27 0.53 -0.49
C GLU A 60 12.23 2.00 -0.08
N LEU A 61 11.85 2.89 -1.00
CA LEU A 61 11.69 4.31 -0.73
C LEU A 61 10.71 4.55 0.43
N LEU A 62 9.56 3.86 0.45
CA LEU A 62 8.58 3.99 1.52
C LEU A 62 9.17 3.61 2.89
N LYS A 63 10.05 2.60 2.96
CA LYS A 63 10.70 2.21 4.23
C LYS A 63 11.73 3.23 4.70
N GLU A 64 12.39 3.92 3.76
CA GLU A 64 13.37 4.96 4.07
C GLU A 64 12.70 6.28 4.47
N GLU A 65 11.68 6.68 3.72
CA GLU A 65 11.01 7.98 3.89
C GLU A 65 9.91 7.98 4.94
N PHE A 66 9.21 6.85 5.15
CA PHE A 66 8.10 6.76 6.10
C PHE A 66 8.51 5.97 7.35
N PRO A 67 8.73 6.66 8.49
CA PRO A 67 9.19 5.98 9.68
C PRO A 67 8.14 5.06 10.32
N ALA A 68 8.60 3.91 10.79
CA ALA A 68 7.75 2.88 11.41
C ALA A 68 7.01 3.36 12.68
N TRP A 69 7.48 4.42 13.36
CA TRP A 69 6.80 4.95 14.55
C TRP A 69 5.44 5.59 14.24
N TYR A 70 5.21 6.06 13.00
CA TYR A 70 3.92 6.60 12.58
C TYR A 70 2.96 5.54 12.02
N GLU A 71 3.45 4.35 11.67
CA GLU A 71 2.64 3.29 11.05
C GLU A 71 1.40 2.98 11.90
N LYS A 72 1.59 2.73 13.20
CA LYS A 72 0.49 2.45 14.11
C LYS A 72 -0.52 3.59 14.19
N LEU A 73 -0.02 4.83 14.28
CA LEU A 73 -0.85 6.03 14.41
C LEU A 73 -1.73 6.24 13.17
N VAL A 74 -1.14 6.12 11.98
CA VAL A 74 -1.88 6.24 10.72
C VAL A 74 -2.89 5.09 10.56
N LEU A 75 -2.49 3.85 10.90
CA LEU A 75 -3.39 2.69 10.82
C LEU A 75 -4.61 2.86 11.73
N GLU A 76 -4.45 3.38 12.95
CA GLU A 76 -5.59 3.62 13.86
C GLU A 76 -6.59 4.65 13.30
N ILE A 77 -6.12 5.66 12.55
CA ILE A 77 -6.98 6.70 11.95
C ILE A 77 -7.80 6.13 10.79
N VAL A 78 -7.18 5.31 9.94
CA VAL A 78 -7.83 4.76 8.74
C VAL A 78 -8.69 3.53 9.03
N HIS A 79 -8.43 2.83 10.14
CA HIS A 79 -9.10 1.58 10.44
C HIS A 79 -10.61 1.76 10.65
N HIS A 80 -11.40 1.07 9.82
CA HIS A 80 -12.87 1.13 9.81
C HIS A 80 -13.47 2.53 9.56
N ASN A 81 -12.67 3.46 9.03
CA ASN A 81 -13.15 4.79 8.74
C ASN A 81 -13.91 4.83 7.41
N THR A 82 -15.03 5.55 7.37
CA THR A 82 -15.90 5.69 6.18
C THR A 82 -15.75 7.04 5.49
N VAL A 83 -14.86 7.89 6.01
CA VAL A 83 -14.51 9.19 5.45
C VAL A 83 -13.72 9.01 4.14
N SER A 84 -13.78 10.00 3.24
CA SER A 84 -13.02 9.97 1.99
C SER A 84 -11.52 9.90 2.22
N LEU A 85 -10.79 9.25 1.30
CA LEU A 85 -9.34 9.07 1.39
C LEU A 85 -8.59 10.39 1.61
N GLU A 86 -8.92 11.43 0.85
CA GLU A 86 -8.30 12.76 0.98
C GLU A 86 -8.41 13.31 2.41
N LYS A 87 -9.58 13.21 3.04
CA LYS A 87 -9.79 13.70 4.40
C LYS A 87 -9.07 12.85 5.45
N LEU A 88 -8.87 11.56 5.19
CA LEU A 88 -8.06 10.69 6.05
C LEU A 88 -6.58 11.04 5.97
N VAL A 89 -6.09 11.38 4.77
CA VAL A 89 -4.73 11.88 4.57
C VAL A 89 -4.52 13.17 5.36
N ASP A 90 -5.45 14.13 5.26
CA ASP A 90 -5.37 15.38 6.02
C ASP A 90 -5.37 15.14 7.54
N ALA A 91 -6.21 14.21 8.03
CA ALA A 91 -6.26 13.86 9.45
C ALA A 91 -4.98 13.20 9.94
N ALA A 92 -4.43 12.24 9.17
CA ALA A 92 -3.17 11.58 9.48
C ALA A 92 -2.00 12.58 9.48
N TRP A 93 -1.97 13.48 8.50
CA TRP A 93 -0.98 14.54 8.43
C TRP A 93 -1.02 15.45 9.65
N LEU A 94 -2.22 15.91 10.04
CA LEU A 94 -2.39 16.75 11.21
C LEU A 94 -1.92 16.05 12.48
N GLU A 95 -2.25 14.77 12.66
CA GLU A 95 -1.83 13.97 13.81
C GLU A 95 -0.30 13.81 13.87
N ILE A 96 0.35 13.52 12.75
CA ILE A 96 1.82 13.41 12.65
C ILE A 96 2.51 14.75 12.99
N MET A 97 1.94 15.87 12.56
CA MET A 97 2.55 17.20 12.77
C MET A 97 2.28 17.80 14.14
N THR A 98 1.27 17.31 14.88
CA THR A 98 0.84 17.90 16.16
C THR A 98 1.11 17.02 17.37
N LYS A 99 1.44 15.75 17.17
CA LYS A 99 1.68 14.79 18.26
C LYS A 99 2.99 14.07 18.07
N PHE A 100 3.67 13.84 19.19
CA PHE A 100 4.84 12.98 19.24
C PHE A 100 4.44 11.51 19.06
N ALA A 101 5.29 10.73 18.40
CA ALA A 101 5.21 9.28 18.34
C ALA A 101 6.28 8.61 19.22
N VAL A 102 5.96 7.44 19.79
CA VAL A 102 6.96 6.69 20.55
C VAL A 102 8.04 6.19 19.61
N GLY A 103 9.28 6.47 19.94
CA GLY A 103 10.45 6.12 19.14
C GLY A 103 10.88 7.18 18.13
N GLU A 104 10.14 8.28 18.01
CA GLU A 104 10.52 9.45 17.22
C GLU A 104 11.80 10.09 17.77
N GLU A 105 12.69 10.49 16.86
CA GLU A 105 13.91 11.24 17.18
C GLU A 105 13.65 12.73 16.97
N CYS A 106 13.84 13.54 18.02
CA CYS A 106 13.56 14.97 18.02
C CYS A 106 14.75 15.73 18.60
N ASP A 107 14.89 17.01 18.26
CA ASP A 107 15.83 17.89 18.95
C ASP A 107 15.19 18.51 20.20
N PHE A 108 15.84 18.31 21.35
CA PHE A 108 15.41 18.86 22.64
C PHE A 108 16.29 20.04 23.04
N GLU A 109 15.67 21.19 23.27
CA GLU A 109 16.36 22.40 23.70
C GLU A 109 16.70 22.33 25.20
N VAL A 110 17.99 22.31 25.53
CA VAL A 110 18.51 22.39 26.89
C VAL A 110 19.15 23.76 27.12
N GLY A 111 18.42 24.66 27.76
CA GLY A 111 18.88 26.02 28.04
C GLY A 111 18.62 26.98 26.89
N LYS A 112 19.53 27.93 26.64
CA LYS A 112 19.35 28.98 25.61
C LYS A 112 20.03 28.70 24.27
N GLU A 113 20.79 27.61 24.15
CA GLU A 113 21.68 27.45 22.98
C GLU A 113 22.12 26.02 22.65
N LYS A 114 21.60 25.00 23.36
CA LYS A 114 22.01 23.60 23.11
C LYS A 114 20.80 22.77 22.71
N MET A 115 20.87 22.20 21.52
CA MET A 115 19.93 21.20 21.04
C MET A 115 20.57 19.82 21.22
N LEU A 116 19.82 18.89 21.81
CA LEU A 116 20.25 17.50 21.97
C LEU A 116 19.29 16.59 21.19
N PRO A 117 19.80 15.69 20.33
CA PRO A 117 18.95 14.67 19.74
C PRO A 117 18.48 13.73 20.85
N VAL A 118 17.17 13.61 21.01
CA VAL A 118 16.52 12.74 21.99
C VAL A 118 15.53 11.82 21.30
N LYS A 119 15.21 10.71 21.96
CA LYS A 119 14.20 9.77 21.50
C LYS A 119 13.00 9.76 22.44
N VAL A 120 11.80 9.84 21.90
CA VAL A 120 10.57 9.81 22.68
C VAL A 120 10.33 8.39 23.20
N VAL A 121 10.52 8.16 24.51
CA VAL A 121 10.33 6.84 25.13
C VAL A 121 8.88 6.63 25.57
N LYS A 122 8.23 7.68 26.06
CA LYS A 122 6.89 7.61 26.61
C LYS A 122 6.18 8.95 26.46
N ILE A 123 4.96 8.89 25.96
CA ILE A 123 4.08 10.05 25.84
C ILE A 123 3.13 10.02 27.04
N HIS A 124 3.08 11.11 27.77
CA HIS A 124 2.11 11.29 28.85
C HIS A 124 0.86 11.98 28.28
N PRO A 125 -0.36 11.46 28.55
CA PRO A 125 -1.58 12.16 28.17
C PRO A 125 -1.58 13.54 28.83
N LEU A 126 -1.67 14.60 28.02
CA LEU A 126 -2.02 15.91 28.53
C LEU A 126 -3.51 15.87 28.87
N GLU A 127 -3.89 16.32 30.07
CA GLU A 127 -5.29 16.57 30.39
C GLU A 127 -5.87 17.48 29.31
N LYS A 128 -6.94 17.02 28.65
CA LYS A 128 -7.70 17.86 27.73
C LYS A 128 -8.29 18.97 28.57
N VAL A 129 -7.89 20.22 28.32
CA VAL A 129 -8.73 21.35 28.71
C VAL A 129 -9.89 21.30 27.73
N ASP A 130 -11.01 20.75 28.18
CA ASP A 130 -12.24 20.68 27.39
C ASP A 130 -12.69 22.10 27.03
N GLU A 131 -12.50 22.51 25.78
CA GLU A 131 -13.27 23.63 25.21
C GLU A 131 -14.60 23.07 24.70
N GLU A 132 -15.58 23.01 25.60
CA GLU A 132 -16.99 22.93 25.24
C GLU A 132 -17.44 24.26 24.60
N ALA A 133 -17.85 24.24 23.33
CA ALA A 133 -18.78 25.23 22.79
C ALA A 133 -19.56 24.69 21.57
N SER A 134 -20.75 24.16 21.87
CA SER A 134 -22.04 24.53 21.26
C SER A 134 -22.35 24.23 19.77
N GLU A 135 -23.16 23.18 19.59
CA GLU A 135 -24.37 23.05 18.76
C GLU A 135 -24.48 23.68 17.36
N LYS A 136 -24.85 22.84 16.37
CA LYS A 136 -26.21 22.86 15.77
C LYS A 136 -26.55 21.61 14.94
N LYS A 137 -27.73 21.08 15.23
CA LYS A 137 -28.47 19.99 14.58
C LYS A 137 -28.87 20.30 13.14
N SER A 138 -28.96 19.27 12.30
CA SER A 138 -30.15 19.03 11.48
C SER A 138 -30.28 17.54 11.14
N ASP A 139 -31.42 16.98 11.55
CA ASP A 139 -31.91 15.65 11.20
C ASP A 139 -32.10 15.47 9.69
N GLY A 140 -31.91 14.24 9.23
CA GLY A 140 -32.21 13.80 7.87
C GLY A 140 -32.23 12.28 7.78
N ALA A 141 -33.23 11.66 8.39
CA ALA A 141 -33.57 10.26 8.13
C ALA A 141 -34.15 10.11 6.71
N CYS A 142 -33.60 9.20 5.90
CA CYS A 142 -34.41 8.40 4.99
C CYS A 142 -33.75 7.04 4.71
N ASP A 143 -34.58 6.02 4.90
CA ASP A 143 -34.34 4.59 4.75
C ASP A 143 -34.11 4.13 3.30
N SER A 144 -33.15 3.21 3.12
CA SER A 144 -33.09 1.94 2.34
C SER A 144 -34.07 1.67 1.17
N PRO A 145 -33.81 0.72 0.21
CA PRO A 145 -32.83 -0.39 0.23
C PRO A 145 -32.12 -0.72 -1.12
N SER A 146 -31.00 -1.43 -1.08
CA SER A 146 -30.86 -2.64 -1.92
C SER A 146 -29.79 -3.57 -1.37
N MET A 147 -30.25 -4.78 -1.09
CA MET A 147 -29.46 -5.90 -0.60
C MET A 147 -28.40 -6.30 -1.62
N VAL A 148 -27.17 -6.39 -1.14
CA VAL A 148 -26.13 -7.24 -1.71
C VAL A 148 -26.62 -8.69 -1.63
N GLN A 149 -26.85 -9.33 -2.77
CA GLN A 149 -26.71 -10.78 -2.85
C GLN A 149 -25.22 -11.06 -3.07
N LEU A 150 -24.65 -11.75 -2.08
CA LEU A 150 -23.43 -12.52 -2.13
C LEU A 150 -23.28 -13.24 -3.47
N TRP A 151 -22.14 -13.09 -4.13
CA TRP A 151 -21.22 -14.13 -4.61
C TRP A 151 -19.96 -13.43 -5.17
#